data_AF-A0A0U0SZY4-F1
#
_entry.id   AF-A0A0U0SZY4-F1
#
_cell.length_a   1.000
_cell.length_b   1.000
_cell.length_c   1.000
_cell.angle_alpha   90.00
_cell.angle_beta   90.00
_cell.angle_gamma   90.00
#
_symmetry.space_group_name_H-M   'P 1'
#
loop_
_entity.id
_entity.type
_entity.pdbx_description
1 polymer ?
#
loop_
_entity_poly.entity_id
_entity_poly.type
_entity_poly.pdbx_seq_one_letter_code
_entity_poly.pdbx_strand_id
1 'polypeptide(L)'
;MSIEYALIRDVNDQPWRADLLGKRLHRVLGPLAHVNLIPLNPTPGSDWDASPKPVEREFVKRVRAKGVSCTVRDTRGREISAACGQLAASAGGAGMY
;
A
#
# COMPACT_ATOMS: atom_id res chain seq x y z
N MET A 1 -2.87 5.22 20.90
CA MET A 1 -3.06 3.78 20.63
C MET A 1 -2.85 3.53 19.16
N SER A 2 -2.07 2.51 18.82
CA SER A 2 -1.71 2.19 17.43
C SER A 2 -2.59 1.06 16.89
N ILE A 3 -3.08 1.22 15.67
CA ILE A 3 -3.86 0.22 14.93
C ILE A 3 -3.04 -0.19 13.71
N GLU A 4 -2.79 -1.49 13.56
CA GLU A 4 -2.18 -2.03 12.34
C GLU A 4 -3.26 -2.29 11.29
N TYR A 5 -3.02 -1.82 10.07
CA TYR A 5 -3.92 -2.02 8.94
C TYR A 5 -3.15 -2.56 7.75
N ALA A 6 -3.34 -3.84 7.43
CA ALA A 6 -2.79 -4.44 6.22
C ALA A 6 -3.53 -3.89 5.00
N LEU A 7 -2.80 -3.29 4.06
CA LEU A 7 -3.33 -2.74 2.82
C LEU A 7 -3.09 -3.73 1.67
N ILE A 8 -4.18 -4.23 1.10
CA ILE A 8 -4.20 -5.26 0.07
C ILE A 8 -4.93 -4.71 -1.16
N ARG A 9 -4.28 -4.84 -2.33
CA ARG A 9 -4.81 -4.35 -3.59
C ARG A 9 -6.18 -4.93 -3.90
N ASP A 10 -7.12 -4.08 -4.30
CA ASP A 10 -8.49 -4.41 -4.73
C ASP A 10 -9.37 -5.13 -3.68
N VAL A 11 -8.82 -5.44 -2.50
CA VAL A 11 -9.54 -6.05 -1.39
C VAL A 11 -10.01 -4.98 -0.39
N ASN A 12 -9.08 -4.12 0.05
CA ASN A 12 -9.37 -3.17 1.12
C ASN A 12 -8.71 -1.78 0.97
N ASP A 13 -8.17 -1.48 -0.21
CA ASP A 13 -7.45 -0.24 -0.50
C ASP A 13 -8.30 0.84 -1.17
N GLN A 14 -9.61 0.61 -1.29
CA GLN A 14 -10.50 1.58 -1.90
C GLN A 14 -10.59 2.87 -1.06
N PRO A 15 -10.67 4.04 -1.70
CA PRO A 15 -10.73 5.35 -1.01
C PRO A 15 -11.79 5.45 0.09
N TRP A 16 -12.97 4.85 -0.12
CA TRP A 16 -14.07 4.91 0.83
C TRP A 16 -13.78 4.15 2.14
N ARG A 17 -12.94 3.10 2.09
CA ARG A 17 -12.50 2.37 3.29
C ARG A 17 -11.58 3.22 4.15
N ALA A 18 -10.70 4.02 3.53
CA ALA A 18 -9.86 4.98 4.24
C ALA A 18 -10.71 6.03 4.97
N ASP A 19 -11.71 6.58 4.28
CA ASP A 19 -12.65 7.53 4.85
C ASP A 19 -13.44 6.93 6.03
N LEU A 20 -13.91 5.69 5.90
CA LEU A 20 -14.64 4.97 6.94
C LEU A 20 -13.76 4.65 8.15
N LEU A 21 -12.55 4.14 7.92
CA LEU A 21 -11.57 3.84 8.97
C LEU A 21 -11.26 5.09 9.80
N GLY A 22 -10.90 6.19 9.13
CA GLY A 22 -10.59 7.45 9.78
C GLY A 22 -11.76 7.98 10.63
N LYS A 23 -12.98 7.98 10.07
CA LYS A 23 -14.19 8.38 10.81
C LYS A 23 -14.42 7.52 12.05
N ARG A 24 -14.26 6.20 11.95
CA ARG A 24 -14.52 5.28 13.06
C ARG A 24 -13.50 5.44 14.17
N LEU A 25 -12.22 5.52 13.82
CA LEU A 25 -11.14 5.69 14.79
C LEU A 25 -11.21 7.06 15.48
N HIS A 26 -11.44 8.13 14.72
CA HIS A 26 -11.60 9.46 15.31
C HIS A 26 -12.77 9.50 16.29
N ARG A 27 -13.90 8.85 15.97
CA ARG A 27 -15.05 8.80 16.88
C ARG A 27 -14.75 8.09 18.21
N VAL A 28 -13.93 7.04 18.20
CA VAL A 28 -13.68 6.20 19.39
C VAL A 28 -12.50 6.70 20.21
N LEU A 29 -11.45 7.17 19.53
CA LEU A 29 -10.14 7.47 20.14
C LEU A 29 -9.69 8.92 19.91
N GLY A 30 -10.38 9.66 19.04
CA GLY A 30 -10.04 11.04 18.69
C GLY A 30 -8.58 11.17 18.22
N PRO A 31 -7.84 12.18 18.72
CA PRO A 31 -6.45 12.43 18.32
C PRO A 31 -5.46 11.37 18.85
N LEU A 32 -5.88 10.47 19.74
CA LEU A 32 -5.01 9.42 20.28
C LEU A 32 -4.87 8.22 19.35
N ALA A 33 -5.65 8.16 18.26
CA ALA A 33 -5.53 7.11 17.25
C ALA A 33 -4.33 7.34 16.35
N HIS A 34 -3.58 6.28 16.10
CA HIS A 34 -2.55 6.23 15.08
C HIS A 34 -2.71 4.97 14.23
N VAL A 35 -2.74 5.10 12.91
CA VAL A 35 -2.78 3.99 11.98
C VAL A 35 -1.37 3.70 11.47
N ASN A 36 -0.90 2.48 11.67
CA ASN A 36 0.27 1.93 11.00
C ASN A 36 -0.23 1.14 9.77
N LEU A 37 -0.18 1.78 8.61
CA LEU A 37 -0.54 1.16 7.34
C LEU A 37 0.59 0.25 6.87
N ILE A 38 0.29 -1.02 6.61
CA ILE A 38 1.27 -2.05 6.23
C ILE A 38 0.91 -2.54 4.83
N PRO A 39 1.59 -2.07 3.78
CA PRO A 39 1.35 -2.56 2.43
C PRO A 39 1.77 -4.03 2.34
N LEU A 40 0.91 -4.88 1.76
CA LEU A 40 1.20 -6.30 1.62
C LEU A 40 2.58 -6.54 1.01
N ASN A 41 3.31 -7.54 1.51
CA ASN A 41 4.51 -8.04 0.87
C ASN A 41 4.12 -9.08 -0.18
N PRO A 42 4.48 -8.88 -1.46
CA PRO A 42 4.24 -9.91 -2.46
C PRO A 42 5.01 -11.18 -2.05
N THR A 43 4.30 -12.30 -1.97
CA THR A 43 4.87 -13.62 -1.67
C THR A 43 4.64 -14.51 -2.90
N PRO A 44 5.63 -15.30 -3.36
CA PRO A 44 5.42 -16.22 -4.47
C PRO A 44 4.21 -17.13 -4.24
N GLY A 45 3.28 -17.18 -5.20
CA GLY A 45 2.05 -17.99 -5.11
C GLY A 45 0.89 -17.35 -4.34
N SER A 46 1.00 -16.10 -3.90
CA SER A 46 -0.11 -15.34 -3.30
C SER A 46 -1.07 -14.81 -4.38
N ASP A 47 -2.38 -14.98 -4.17
CA ASP A 47 -3.42 -14.33 -4.98
C ASP A 47 -3.52 -12.82 -4.71
N TRP A 48 -2.84 -12.32 -3.67
CA TRP A 48 -2.91 -10.94 -3.22
C TRP A 48 -1.62 -10.18 -3.50
N ASP A 49 -1.78 -8.94 -3.96
CA ASP A 49 -0.70 -8.02 -4.31
C ASP A 49 -0.74 -6.74 -3.45
N ALA A 50 0.40 -6.05 -3.41
CA ALA A 50 0.52 -4.75 -2.77
C ALA A 50 -0.27 -3.69 -3.55
N SER A 51 -0.95 -2.78 -2.86
CA SER A 51 -1.56 -1.62 -3.53
C SER A 51 -0.50 -0.77 -4.25
N PRO A 52 -0.82 -0.20 -5.44
CA PRO A 52 0.08 0.74 -6.10
C PRO A 52 0.40 1.93 -5.19
N LYS A 53 1.62 2.45 -5.25
CA LYS A 53 2.05 3.59 -4.41
C LYS A 53 1.12 4.82 -4.46
N PRO A 54 0.52 5.20 -5.59
CA PRO A 54 -0.49 6.27 -5.60
C PRO A 54 -1.73 5.96 -4.75
N VAL A 55 -2.22 4.70 -4.76
CA VAL A 55 -3.37 4.25 -3.96
C VAL A 55 -3.03 4.26 -2.47
N GLU A 56 -1.86 3.74 -2.10
CA GLU A 56 -1.33 3.79 -0.72
C GLU A 56 -1.27 5.23 -0.20
N ARG A 57 -0.69 6.16 -0.98
CA ARG A 57 -0.58 7.57 -0.61
C ARG A 57 -1.94 8.23 -0.43
N GLU A 58 -2.89 7.95 -1.32
CA GLU A 58 -4.24 8.49 -1.23
C GLU A 58 -4.99 7.94 -0.02
N PHE A 59 -4.80 6.66 0.30
CA PHE A 59 -5.35 6.03 1.50
C PHE A 59 -4.86 6.74 2.77
N VAL A 60 -3.54 6.95 2.88
CA VAL A 60 -2.93 7.69 4.01
C VAL A 60 -3.50 9.11 4.11
N LYS A 61 -3.56 9.84 2.99
CA LYS A 61 -4.10 11.20 2.94
C LYS A 61 -5.53 11.27 3.47
N ARG A 62 -6.38 10.32 3.09
CA ARG A 62 -7.79 10.26 3.52
C ARG A 62 -7.95 9.96 5.00
N VAL A 63 -7.19 9.01 5.54
CA VAL A 63 -7.20 8.73 6.99
C VAL A 63 -6.80 9.99 7.77
N ARG A 64 -5.71 10.66 7.34
CA ARG A 64 -5.24 11.92 7.95
C ARG A 64 -6.28 13.04 7.85
N ALA A 65 -7.00 13.14 6.74
CA ALA A 65 -8.07 14.12 6.56
C ALA A 65 -9.26 13.93 7.52
N LYS A 66 -9.34 12.79 8.23
CA LYS A 66 -10.31 12.56 9.33
C LYS A 66 -9.73 12.85 10.72
N GLY A 67 -8.56 13.45 10.81
CA GLY A 67 -7.92 13.78 12.09
C GLY A 67 -7.29 12.58 12.79
N VAL A 68 -6.88 11.56 12.03
CA VAL A 68 -6.19 10.36 12.55
C VAL A 68 -4.79 10.31 11.96
N SER A 69 -3.76 10.30 12.82
CA SER A 69 -2.37 10.12 12.36
C SER A 69 -2.21 8.78 11.65
N CYS A 70 -1.46 8.77 10.55
CA CYS A 70 -1.26 7.56 9.74
C CYS A 70 0.15 7.54 9.17
N THR A 71 0.88 6.45 9.36
CA THR A 71 2.23 6.22 8.80
C THR A 71 2.24 4.92 8.02
N VAL A 72 3.04 4.88 6.96
CA VAL A 72 3.30 3.63 6.23
C VAL A 72 4.49 2.94 6.88
N ARG A 73 4.32 1.68 7.28
CA ARG A 73 5.41 0.83 7.72
C ARG A 73 6.00 0.16 6.49
N ASP A 74 7.11 0.70 6.00
CA ASP A 74 7.83 0.09 4.89
C ASP A 74 8.57 -1.15 5.37
N THR A 75 8.25 -2.28 4.76
CA THR A 75 9.00 -3.52 4.87
C THR A 75 10.20 -3.40 3.94
N ARG A 76 11.27 -2.76 4.45
CA ARG A 76 12.59 -2.63 3.80
C ARG A 76 12.89 -3.84 2.91
N GLY A 77 12.91 -3.63 1.59
CA GLY A 77 13.25 -4.70 0.63
C GLY A 77 12.77 -4.51 -0.82
N ARG A 78 11.88 -3.57 -1.12
CA ARG A 78 11.26 -3.48 -2.46
C ARG A 78 11.98 -2.61 -3.50
N GLU A 79 12.96 -1.80 -3.13
CA GLU A 79 13.65 -0.94 -4.11
C GLU A 79 14.74 -1.64 -4.94
N ILE A 80 15.12 -2.88 -4.61
CA ILE A 80 16.24 -3.56 -5.28
C ILE A 80 15.79 -4.38 -6.50
N SER A 81 14.50 -4.73 -6.63
CA SER A 81 14.03 -5.62 -7.72
C SER A 81 13.34 -4.90 -8.88
N ALA A 82 12.87 -3.66 -8.71
CA ALA A 82 12.22 -2.91 -9.78
C ALA A 82 13.22 -2.23 -10.76
N ALA A 83 14.49 -2.06 -10.37
CA ALA A 83 15.50 -1.38 -11.19
C ALA A 83 16.22 -2.31 -12.19
N CYS A 84 16.19 -3.64 -12.02
CA CYS A 84 16.91 -4.57 -12.91
C CYS A 84 16.04 -5.24 -13.98
N GLY A 85 14.71 -5.22 -13.86
CA GLY A 85 13.79 -5.91 -14.78
C GLY A 85 13.45 -5.16 -16.07
N GLN A 86 13.77 -3.86 -16.17
CA GLN A 86 13.41 -3.04 -17.34
C GLN A 86 14.37 -3.16 -18.53
N LEU A 87 15.49 -3.89 -18.40
CA LEU A 87 16.49 -4.06 -19.47
C LEU A 87 16.37 -5.37 -20.26
N ALA A 88 15.36 -6.22 -20.00
CA ALA A 88 15.19 -7.48 -20.72
C ALA A 88 14.21 -7.41 -21.93
N ALA A 89 13.59 -6.26 -22.19
CA ALA A 89 12.56 -6.12 -23.23
C ALA A 89 13.01 -5.28 -24.45
N SER A 90 14.30 -5.24 -24.76
CA SER A 90 14.81 -4.53 -25.95
C SER A 90 16.04 -5.21 -26.58
N ALA A 91 15.81 -6.41 -27.11
CA ALA A 91 16.50 -6.99 -28.27
C ALA A 91 15.59 -8.13 -28.75
N GLY A 92 14.68 -7.92 -29.70
CA GLY A 92 15.01 -7.65 -31.10
C GLY A 92 15.27 -8.99 -31.77
N GLY A 93 14.23 -9.59 -32.37
CA GLY A 93 14.36 -10.84 -33.11
C GLY A 93 15.16 -10.67 -34.40
N ALA A 94 15.85 -11.74 -34.83
CA ALA A 94 16.22 -12.02 -36.22
C ALA A 94 16.84 -13.44 -36.36
N GLY A 95 16.38 -14.20 -37.37
CA GLY A 95 17.07 -15.33 -38.04
C GLY A 95 17.04 -16.68 -37.31
N MET A 96 16.39 -17.74 -37.81
CA MET A 96 16.72 -18.56 -39.00
C MET A 96 18.20 -18.95 -39.09
N TYR A 97 18.57 -20.09 -38.51
CA TYR A 97 19.10 -21.34 -39.10
C TYR A 97 19.60 -22.23 -37.96
#